data_AF-A0A7H0MGG6-F1
#
_entry.id   AF-A0A7H0MGG6-F1
#
_cell.length_a   1.000
_cell.length_b   1.000
_cell.length_c   1.000
_cell.angle_alpha   90.00
_cell.angle_beta   90.00
_cell.angle_gamma   90.00
#
_symmetry.space_group_name_H-M   'P 1'
#
loop_
_entity.id
_entity.type
_entity.pdbx_description
1 polymer ?
#
loop_
_entity_poly.entity_id
_entity_poly.type
_entity_poly.pdbx_seq_one_letter_code
_entity_poly.pdbx_strand_id
1 'polypeptide(L)'
;MLKRLSAIVFVSLMGASAVHAEALRAVDVTKFDVAGVKTGMDYDEVVKAITTHFNVPASALQVDKYPQDNPVTGNKQPKFVGYEKEGVKLQVYFEGRVPVDAQHPLAASMITYELPWSTANKEAMEKAAVEKYGPASNAPYSTPMVWCKEPGKQAGMACSSTTRQAVLQLSNTALKLDDPVWTEARIKFMDSKQTRTPGF
;
A
#
# COMPACT_ATOMS: atom_id res chain seq x y z
N MET A 1 23.39 32.35 -72.40
CA MET A 1 23.79 32.38 -70.98
C MET A 1 22.54 32.20 -70.13
N LEU A 2 22.45 31.07 -69.43
CA LEU A 2 21.37 30.70 -68.50
C LEU A 2 21.46 31.53 -67.21
N LYS A 3 20.32 31.89 -66.62
CA LYS A 3 20.17 31.85 -65.16
C LYS A 3 18.68 31.76 -64.80
N ARG A 4 18.24 30.52 -64.54
CA ARG A 4 16.97 30.20 -63.89
C ARG A 4 17.14 30.43 -62.39
N LEU A 5 16.29 31.26 -61.79
CA LEU A 5 16.17 31.38 -60.34
C LEU A 5 15.13 30.36 -59.87
N SER A 6 15.60 29.30 -59.21
CA SER A 6 14.76 28.34 -58.50
C SER A 6 14.36 28.92 -57.15
N ALA A 7 13.07 29.15 -56.94
CA ALA A 7 12.52 29.46 -55.62
C ALA A 7 12.36 28.15 -54.83
N ILE A 8 13.10 28.01 -53.74
CA ILE A 8 12.99 26.90 -52.79
C ILE A 8 11.90 27.27 -51.78
N VAL A 9 10.80 26.53 -51.79
CA VAL A 9 9.73 26.63 -50.78
C VAL A 9 10.13 25.75 -49.59
N PHE A 10 10.47 26.36 -48.45
CA PHE A 10 10.61 25.66 -47.17
C PHE A 10 9.21 25.45 -46.57
N VAL A 11 8.69 24.23 -46.67
CA VAL A 11 7.50 23.80 -45.91
C VAL A 11 7.99 23.33 -44.54
N SER A 12 7.90 24.20 -43.53
CA SER A 12 8.10 23.79 -42.13
C SER A 12 6.92 22.94 -41.69
N LEU A 13 7.09 21.62 -41.65
CA LEU A 13 6.22 20.74 -40.87
C LEU A 13 6.45 21.04 -39.39
N MET A 14 5.59 21.86 -38.78
CA MET A 14 5.43 21.83 -37.33
C MET A 14 4.77 20.50 -36.95
N GLY A 15 5.60 19.50 -36.65
CA GLY A 15 5.15 18.29 -35.98
C GLY A 15 4.56 18.67 -34.64
N ALA A 16 3.23 18.61 -34.53
CA ALA A 16 2.57 18.65 -33.24
C ALA A 16 2.98 17.40 -32.46
N SER A 17 3.93 17.54 -31.54
CA SER A 17 4.18 16.52 -30.53
C SER A 17 2.90 16.36 -29.73
N ALA A 18 2.12 15.32 -30.07
CA ALA A 18 1.02 14.88 -29.24
C ALA A 18 1.61 14.45 -27.90
N VAL A 19 1.61 15.36 -26.92
CA VAL A 19 1.83 15.05 -25.52
C VAL A 19 0.73 14.05 -25.15
N HIS A 20 1.03 12.76 -25.29
CA HIS A 20 0.22 11.73 -24.69
C HIS A 20 0.32 11.98 -23.21
N ALA A 21 -0.77 12.44 -22.58
CA ALA A 21 -0.92 12.34 -21.16
C ALA A 21 -0.73 10.86 -20.82
N GLU A 22 0.44 10.51 -20.30
CA GLU A 22 0.77 9.13 -19.98
C GLU A 22 -0.29 8.67 -18.98
N ALA A 23 -1.10 7.68 -19.40
CA ALA A 23 -2.17 7.18 -18.56
C ALA A 23 -1.55 6.69 -17.24
N LEU A 24 -2.15 7.07 -16.12
CA LEU A 24 -1.66 6.66 -14.81
C LEU A 24 -1.52 5.13 -14.75
N ARG A 25 -0.45 4.67 -14.11
CA ARG A 25 -0.06 3.27 -14.14
C ARG A 25 -0.82 2.45 -13.11
N ALA A 26 -1.56 1.45 -13.56
CA ALA A 26 -2.18 0.45 -12.70
C ALA A 26 -1.14 -0.51 -12.11
N VAL A 27 -1.17 -0.72 -10.79
CA VAL A 27 -0.26 -1.59 -10.06
C VAL A 27 -1.04 -2.43 -9.04
N ASP A 28 -0.98 -3.75 -9.17
CA ASP A 28 -1.62 -4.67 -8.24
C ASP A 28 -0.80 -4.83 -6.95
N VAL A 29 -1.09 -3.98 -5.96
CA VAL A 29 -0.33 -3.94 -4.70
C VAL A 29 -0.68 -5.06 -3.72
N THR A 30 -1.72 -5.85 -4.00
CA THR A 30 -2.09 -7.01 -3.14
C THR A 30 -1.00 -8.08 -3.10
N LYS A 31 -0.06 -8.04 -4.06
CA LYS A 31 1.08 -8.95 -4.15
C LYS A 31 2.33 -8.44 -3.44
N PHE A 32 2.34 -7.15 -3.08
CA PHE A 32 3.49 -6.50 -2.47
C PHE A 32 3.67 -6.94 -1.02
N ASP A 33 4.93 -6.93 -0.59
CA ASP A 33 5.31 -7.11 0.81
C ASP A 33 6.05 -5.86 1.31
N VAL A 34 5.93 -5.56 2.60
CA VAL A 34 6.77 -4.59 3.31
C VAL A 34 7.51 -5.35 4.40
N ALA A 35 8.85 -5.35 4.34
CA ALA A 35 9.69 -6.16 5.24
C ALA A 35 9.31 -7.66 5.26
N GLY A 36 8.91 -8.22 4.12
CA GLY A 36 8.46 -9.61 4.01
C GLY A 36 7.00 -9.86 4.39
N VAL A 37 6.30 -8.86 4.93
CA VAL A 37 4.90 -8.97 5.35
C VAL A 37 3.95 -8.54 4.24
N LYS A 38 2.93 -9.36 3.96
CA LYS A 38 1.84 -9.06 3.01
C LYS A 38 0.52 -8.90 3.74
N THR A 39 -0.43 -8.17 3.15
CA THR A 39 -1.80 -8.17 3.65
C THR A 39 -2.40 -9.57 3.49
N GLY A 40 -3.28 -9.95 4.41
CA GLY A 40 -3.86 -11.29 4.45
C GLY A 40 -3.01 -12.38 5.08
N MET A 41 -1.74 -12.13 5.43
CA MET A 41 -0.97 -13.05 6.28
C MET A 41 -1.62 -13.19 7.66
N ASP A 42 -1.55 -14.37 8.24
CA ASP A 42 -1.95 -14.59 9.63
C ASP A 42 -0.91 -14.08 10.64
N TYR A 43 -1.20 -14.22 11.93
CA TYR A 43 -0.32 -13.72 13.00
C TYR A 43 1.06 -14.41 13.01
N ASP A 44 1.11 -15.74 12.86
CA ASP A 44 2.36 -16.51 12.94
C ASP A 44 3.22 -16.27 11.70
N GLU A 45 2.59 -16.16 10.52
CA GLU A 45 3.24 -15.75 9.28
C GLU A 45 3.88 -14.37 9.39
N VAL A 46 3.14 -13.40 9.97
CA VAL A 46 3.66 -12.05 10.22
C VAL A 46 4.85 -12.10 11.19
N VAL A 47 4.71 -12.77 12.33
CA VAL A 47 5.81 -12.90 13.31
C VAL A 47 7.04 -13.52 12.65
N LYS A 48 6.86 -14.57 11.86
CA LYS A 48 7.95 -15.21 11.12
C LYS A 48 8.60 -14.27 10.10
N ALA A 49 7.80 -13.52 9.34
CA ALA A 49 8.31 -12.57 8.35
C ALA A 49 9.15 -11.46 9.02
N ILE A 50 8.65 -10.87 10.11
CA ILE A 50 9.34 -9.80 10.84
C ILE A 50 10.65 -10.32 11.46
N THR A 51 10.59 -11.45 12.16
CA THR A 51 11.77 -12.06 12.81
C THR A 51 12.83 -12.47 11.80
N THR A 52 12.43 -13.00 10.64
CA THR A 52 13.34 -13.33 9.53
C THR A 52 13.95 -12.07 8.93
N HIS A 53 13.15 -11.03 8.66
CA HIS A 53 13.62 -9.81 8.02
C HIS A 53 14.63 -9.04 8.88
N PHE A 54 14.35 -8.90 10.18
CA PHE A 54 15.22 -8.17 11.10
C PHE A 54 16.25 -9.05 11.83
N ASN A 55 16.22 -10.37 11.61
CA ASN A 55 17.08 -11.34 12.28
C ASN A 55 17.02 -11.20 13.83
N VAL A 56 15.81 -11.16 14.37
CA VAL A 56 15.54 -11.01 15.81
C VAL A 56 14.64 -12.12 16.32
N PRO A 57 14.71 -12.51 17.60
CA PRO A 57 13.76 -13.44 18.18
C PRO A 57 12.37 -12.80 18.31
N ALA A 58 11.31 -13.62 18.34
CA ALA A 58 9.93 -13.15 18.51
C ALA A 58 9.71 -12.35 19.81
N SER A 59 10.51 -12.60 20.85
CA SER A 59 10.47 -11.85 22.11
C SER A 59 10.93 -10.40 21.98
N ALA A 60 11.59 -10.03 20.88
CA ALA A 60 11.96 -8.64 20.59
C ALA A 60 10.81 -7.84 19.95
N LEU A 61 9.70 -8.48 19.60
CA LEU A 61 8.56 -7.82 18.97
C LEU A 61 7.67 -7.13 20.00
N GLN A 62 7.15 -5.97 19.63
CA GLN A 62 6.12 -5.27 20.36
C GLN A 62 4.77 -5.87 19.99
N VAL A 63 4.16 -6.61 20.92
CA VAL A 63 2.80 -7.14 20.78
C VAL A 63 1.84 -6.27 21.58
N ASP A 64 0.60 -6.13 21.09
CA ASP A 64 -0.48 -5.46 21.82
C ASP A 64 -0.60 -6.00 23.26
N LYS A 65 -0.32 -5.12 24.24
CA LYS A 65 -0.32 -5.46 25.66
C LYS A 65 -1.72 -5.60 26.25
N TYR A 66 -2.72 -5.00 25.61
CA TYR A 66 -4.09 -4.91 26.13
C TYR A 66 -5.12 -5.26 25.05
N PRO A 67 -5.07 -6.49 24.50
CA PRO A 67 -5.95 -6.92 23.43
C PRO A 67 -7.41 -6.83 23.87
N GLN A 68 -8.23 -6.27 22.98
CA GLN A 68 -9.68 -6.25 23.12
C GLN A 68 -10.28 -7.49 22.44
N ASP A 69 -11.54 -7.78 22.74
CA ASP A 69 -12.25 -8.86 22.04
C ASP A 69 -12.34 -8.55 20.56
N ASN A 70 -11.91 -9.50 19.74
CA ASN A 70 -12.09 -9.44 18.31
C ASN A 70 -13.57 -9.75 18.00
N PRO A 71 -14.30 -8.86 17.31
CA PRO A 71 -15.73 -9.01 17.09
C PRO A 71 -16.08 -10.19 16.16
N VAL A 72 -15.10 -10.71 15.41
CA VAL A 72 -15.27 -11.87 14.53
C VAL A 72 -15.17 -13.18 15.30
N THR A 73 -14.17 -13.29 16.18
CA THR A 73 -13.87 -14.54 16.90
C THR A 73 -14.46 -14.60 18.31
N GLY A 74 -14.82 -13.45 18.89
CA GLY A 74 -15.35 -13.34 20.26
C GLY A 74 -14.31 -13.54 21.36
N ASN A 75 -13.01 -13.49 21.07
CA ASN A 75 -11.93 -13.62 22.04
C ASN A 75 -10.85 -12.53 21.88
N LYS A 76 -10.06 -12.33 22.94
CA LYS A 76 -8.96 -11.36 22.95
C LYS A 76 -7.86 -11.78 22.00
N GLN A 77 -7.54 -10.91 21.05
CA GLN A 77 -6.49 -11.10 20.06
C GLN A 77 -5.68 -9.81 19.88
N PRO A 78 -4.38 -9.89 19.58
CA PRO A 78 -3.55 -8.71 19.40
C PRO A 78 -4.03 -7.90 18.19
N LYS A 79 -4.22 -6.59 18.37
CA LYS A 79 -4.56 -5.70 17.25
C LYS A 79 -3.37 -5.38 16.35
N PHE A 80 -2.16 -5.49 16.91
CA PHE A 80 -0.94 -5.26 16.17
C PHE A 80 0.23 -6.09 16.71
N VAL A 81 1.21 -6.28 15.84
CA VAL A 81 2.58 -6.68 16.19
C VAL A 81 3.54 -5.73 15.48
N GLY A 82 4.65 -5.38 16.13
CA GLY A 82 5.62 -4.46 15.56
C GLY A 82 7.05 -4.75 15.98
N TYR A 83 7.97 -4.10 15.30
CA TYR A 83 9.39 -4.07 15.60
C TYR A 83 9.83 -2.62 15.66
N GLU A 84 10.63 -2.29 16.67
CA GLU A 84 11.24 -0.96 16.78
C GLU A 84 12.64 -1.08 17.35
N LYS A 85 13.64 -0.62 16.59
CA LYS A 85 15.03 -0.59 17.03
C LYS A 85 15.82 0.38 16.14
N GLU A 86 16.73 1.14 16.75
CA GLU A 86 17.65 2.02 16.01
C GLU A 86 16.93 3.00 15.05
N GLY A 87 15.73 3.45 15.43
CA GLY A 87 14.90 4.38 14.64
C GLY A 87 14.09 3.72 13.52
N VAL A 88 14.32 2.45 13.20
CA VAL A 88 13.44 1.68 12.31
C VAL A 88 12.20 1.27 13.09
N LYS A 89 11.02 1.52 12.52
CA LYS A 89 9.75 1.11 13.11
C LYS A 89 8.89 0.41 12.05
N LEU A 90 8.49 -0.82 12.34
CA LEU A 90 7.50 -1.58 11.58
C LEU A 90 6.30 -1.86 12.49
N GLN A 91 5.08 -1.61 12.03
CA GLN A 91 3.86 -2.09 12.69
C GLN A 91 2.94 -2.77 11.68
N VAL A 92 2.38 -3.89 12.08
CA VAL A 92 1.39 -4.65 11.32
C VAL A 92 0.12 -4.70 12.14
N TYR A 93 -0.97 -4.21 11.57
CA TYR A 93 -2.30 -4.22 12.17
C TYR A 93 -3.11 -5.37 11.62
N PHE A 94 -3.95 -5.95 12.46
CA PHE A 94 -4.78 -7.10 12.12
C PHE A 94 -6.26 -6.77 12.15
N GLU A 95 -6.98 -7.45 11.28
CA GLU A 95 -8.43 -7.60 11.34
C GLU A 95 -8.79 -9.05 11.65
N GLY A 96 -9.99 -9.26 12.20
CA GLY A 96 -10.56 -10.61 12.30
C GLY A 96 -10.79 -11.18 10.90
N ARG A 97 -10.26 -12.38 10.64
CA ARG A 97 -10.36 -13.02 9.33
C ARG A 97 -11.81 -13.41 9.03
N VAL A 98 -12.28 -12.98 7.87
CA VAL A 98 -13.59 -13.34 7.33
C VAL A 98 -13.38 -13.85 5.89
N PRO A 99 -13.84 -15.07 5.52
CA PRO A 99 -14.58 -16.04 6.33
C PRO A 99 -13.83 -16.49 7.59
N VAL A 100 -14.58 -16.86 8.63
CA VAL A 100 -14.00 -17.25 9.93
C VAL A 100 -13.12 -18.48 9.73
N ASP A 101 -11.87 -18.36 10.18
CA ASP A 101 -10.91 -19.44 10.24
C ASP A 101 -10.39 -19.55 11.69
N ALA A 102 -10.70 -20.66 12.34
CA ALA A 102 -10.29 -20.86 13.74
C ALA A 102 -8.78 -21.12 13.88
N GLN A 103 -8.12 -21.61 12.83
CA GLN A 103 -6.68 -21.86 12.81
C GLN A 103 -5.91 -20.58 12.51
N HIS A 104 -6.47 -19.73 11.64
CA HIS A 104 -5.86 -18.47 11.21
C HIS A 104 -6.80 -17.27 11.45
N PRO A 105 -7.12 -16.95 12.72
CA PRO A 105 -8.22 -16.03 13.05
C PRO A 105 -7.96 -14.56 12.70
N LEU A 106 -6.72 -14.20 12.44
CA LEU A 106 -6.30 -12.84 12.09
C LEU A 106 -5.82 -12.77 10.64
N ALA A 107 -6.00 -11.60 10.05
CA ALA A 107 -5.44 -11.24 8.76
C ALA A 107 -4.79 -9.86 8.84
N ALA A 108 -3.55 -9.74 8.39
CA ALA A 108 -2.86 -8.45 8.31
C ALA A 108 -3.61 -7.52 7.34
N SER A 109 -4.06 -6.37 7.83
CA SER A 109 -4.85 -5.41 7.04
C SER A 109 -4.05 -4.17 6.65
N MET A 110 -3.09 -3.78 7.50
CA MET A 110 -2.30 -2.58 7.29
C MET A 110 -0.88 -2.79 7.82
N ILE A 111 0.11 -2.39 7.03
CA ILE A 111 1.53 -2.46 7.39
C ILE A 111 2.12 -1.07 7.26
N THR A 112 2.77 -0.59 8.32
CA THR A 112 3.50 0.68 8.33
C THR A 112 4.98 0.42 8.57
N TYR A 113 5.85 1.06 7.78
CA TYR A 113 7.29 1.05 7.94
C TYR A 113 7.81 2.47 7.93
N GLU A 114 8.58 2.84 8.95
CA GLU A 114 9.05 4.21 9.16
C GLU A 114 10.55 4.21 9.46
N LEU A 115 11.24 5.21 8.90
CA LEU A 115 12.59 5.61 9.30
C LEU A 115 12.55 7.00 9.95
N PRO A 116 13.56 7.37 10.76
CA PRO A 116 13.67 8.72 11.30
C PRO A 116 13.76 9.72 10.14
N TRP A 117 13.15 10.89 10.32
CA TRP A 117 13.20 11.93 9.30
C TRP A 117 14.65 12.40 9.06
N SER A 118 15.08 12.31 7.81
CA SER A 118 16.22 13.02 7.25
C SER A 118 16.06 13.06 5.72
N THR A 119 16.67 14.04 5.05
CA THR A 119 16.69 14.09 3.58
C THR A 119 17.28 12.81 2.99
N ALA A 120 18.38 12.32 3.57
CA ALA A 120 19.03 11.08 3.14
C ALA A 120 18.10 9.85 3.26
N ASN A 121 17.36 9.72 4.36
CA ASN A 121 16.42 8.62 4.52
C ASN A 121 15.23 8.72 3.56
N LYS A 122 14.72 9.94 3.32
CA LYS A 122 13.65 10.16 2.33
C LYS A 122 14.11 9.68 0.95
N GLU A 123 15.25 10.18 0.47
CA GLU A 123 15.78 9.83 -0.85
C GLU A 123 16.08 8.33 -0.97
N ALA A 124 16.63 7.73 0.08
CA ALA A 124 16.88 6.29 0.13
C ALA A 124 15.58 5.47 0.06
N MET A 125 14.53 5.89 0.78
CA MET A 125 13.23 5.21 0.74
C MET A 125 12.54 5.37 -0.62
N GLU A 126 12.57 6.55 -1.23
CA GLU A 126 12.03 6.78 -2.58
C GLU A 126 12.73 5.87 -3.61
N LYS A 127 14.07 5.83 -3.57
CA LYS A 127 14.87 4.97 -4.44
C LYS A 127 14.55 3.48 -4.23
N ALA A 128 14.56 3.02 -2.98
CA ALA A 128 14.29 1.61 -2.65
C ALA A 128 12.85 1.20 -3.02
N ALA A 129 11.87 2.10 -2.85
CA ALA A 129 10.49 1.84 -3.23
C ALA A 129 10.34 1.70 -4.75
N VAL A 130 10.98 2.57 -5.55
CA VAL A 130 10.97 2.44 -7.01
C VAL A 130 11.69 1.18 -7.47
N GLU A 131 12.82 0.83 -6.86
CA GLU A 131 13.55 -0.40 -7.18
C GLU A 131 12.72 -1.66 -6.88
N LYS A 132 12.02 -1.69 -5.75
CA LYS A 132 11.23 -2.85 -5.32
C LYS A 132 9.87 -2.96 -6.02
N TYR A 133 9.15 -1.84 -6.15
CA TYR A 133 7.74 -1.84 -6.59
C TYR A 133 7.55 -1.29 -8.01
N GLY A 134 8.62 -0.78 -8.63
CA GLY A 134 8.57 -0.06 -9.90
C GLY A 134 8.00 1.36 -9.75
N PRO A 135 7.80 2.05 -10.89
CA PRO A 135 7.24 3.41 -10.90
C PRO A 135 5.89 3.50 -10.21
N ALA A 136 5.68 4.58 -9.45
CA ALA A 136 4.42 4.88 -8.78
C ALA A 136 3.29 5.12 -9.78
N SER A 137 2.06 4.80 -9.37
CA SER A 137 0.84 5.04 -10.15
C SER A 137 0.62 6.52 -10.46
N ASN A 138 1.09 7.42 -9.59
CA ASN A 138 1.03 8.87 -9.78
C ASN A 138 2.32 9.50 -10.31
N ALA A 139 3.24 8.74 -10.91
CA ALA A 139 4.42 9.31 -11.54
C ALA A 139 4.04 10.44 -12.54
N PRO A 140 4.85 11.51 -12.66
CA PRO A 140 6.17 11.72 -12.06
C PRO A 140 6.16 12.35 -10.66
N TYR A 141 5.01 12.40 -9.96
CA TYR A 141 4.97 12.96 -8.60
C TYR A 141 5.79 12.09 -7.63
N SER A 142 6.65 12.74 -6.84
CA SER A 142 7.54 12.08 -5.88
C SER A 142 7.06 12.18 -4.43
N THR A 143 6.04 12.98 -4.11
CA THR A 143 5.54 13.07 -2.73
C THR A 143 4.05 13.45 -2.68
N PRO A 144 3.16 12.60 -2.12
CA PRO A 144 3.41 11.18 -1.82
C PRO A 144 3.56 10.37 -3.11
N MET A 145 4.34 9.29 -3.08
CA MET A 145 4.33 8.27 -4.12
C MET A 145 3.25 7.24 -3.78
N VAL A 146 2.36 6.91 -4.72
CA VAL A 146 1.28 5.95 -4.48
C VAL A 146 1.22 4.88 -5.57
N TRP A 147 0.92 3.65 -5.16
CA TRP A 147 0.67 2.52 -6.06
C TRP A 147 -0.71 1.93 -5.76
N CYS A 148 -1.51 1.72 -6.81
CA CYS A 148 -2.83 1.11 -6.70
C CYS A 148 -3.27 0.53 -8.05
N LYS A 149 -4.23 -0.40 -7.99
CA LYS A 149 -4.68 -1.18 -9.15
C LYS A 149 -5.55 -0.34 -10.10
N GLU A 150 -6.33 0.56 -9.54
CA GLU A 150 -7.30 1.40 -10.24
C GLU A 150 -6.93 2.87 -10.01
N PRO A 151 -5.92 3.40 -10.73
CA PRO A 151 -5.56 4.79 -10.59
C PRO A 151 -6.67 5.69 -11.15
N GLY A 152 -6.95 6.79 -10.47
CA GLY A 152 -7.86 7.84 -10.92
C GLY A 152 -7.39 8.52 -12.21
N LYS A 153 -8.16 9.50 -12.69
CA LYS A 153 -7.83 10.22 -13.94
C LYS A 153 -6.77 11.31 -13.76
N GLN A 154 -6.48 11.71 -12.52
CA GLN A 154 -5.58 12.81 -12.20
C GLN A 154 -4.53 12.32 -11.20
N ALA A 155 -3.26 12.67 -11.45
CA ALA A 155 -2.15 12.19 -10.63
C ALA A 155 -2.28 12.56 -9.14
N GLY A 156 -2.79 13.76 -8.83
CA GLY A 156 -3.06 14.20 -7.45
C GLY A 156 -4.16 13.39 -6.74
N MET A 157 -4.93 12.58 -7.47
CA MET A 157 -5.99 11.70 -6.95
C MET A 157 -5.80 10.25 -7.41
N ALA A 158 -4.59 9.84 -7.79
CA ALA A 158 -4.35 8.54 -8.40
C ALA A 158 -4.90 7.39 -7.54
N CYS A 159 -4.58 7.34 -6.26
CA CYS A 159 -5.03 6.28 -5.36
C CYS A 159 -6.00 6.84 -4.31
N SER A 160 -7.10 7.44 -4.78
CA SER A 160 -8.13 8.02 -3.92
C SER A 160 -8.73 6.97 -2.96
N SER A 161 -8.90 7.36 -1.69
CA SER A 161 -9.55 6.55 -0.65
C SER A 161 -11.04 6.25 -0.95
N THR A 162 -11.65 6.96 -1.90
CA THR A 162 -13.01 6.65 -2.37
C THR A 162 -13.06 5.36 -3.17
N THR A 163 -11.94 4.95 -3.77
CA THR A 163 -11.82 3.67 -4.46
C THR A 163 -11.40 2.64 -3.41
N ARG A 164 -12.30 1.72 -3.08
CA ARG A 164 -12.08 0.66 -2.09
C ARG A 164 -11.10 -0.38 -2.64
N GLN A 165 -9.81 -0.08 -2.56
CA GLN A 165 -8.73 -0.91 -3.07
C GLN A 165 -7.52 -0.86 -2.16
N ALA A 166 -6.63 -1.84 -2.31
CA ALA A 166 -5.34 -1.80 -1.64
C ALA A 166 -4.46 -0.68 -2.20
N VAL A 167 -3.74 0.01 -1.33
CA VAL A 167 -2.85 1.12 -1.68
C VAL A 167 -1.52 0.97 -0.94
N LEU A 168 -0.42 1.07 -1.69
CA LEU A 168 0.89 1.35 -1.10
C LEU A 168 1.16 2.85 -1.24
N GLN A 169 1.52 3.51 -0.15
CA GLN A 169 1.83 4.93 -0.11
C GLN A 169 3.15 5.18 0.59
N LEU A 170 4.07 5.87 -0.09
CA LEU A 170 5.28 6.44 0.51
C LEU A 170 5.10 7.95 0.65
N SER A 171 5.19 8.45 1.87
CA SER A 171 5.21 9.87 2.17
C SER A 171 6.41 10.16 3.05
N ASN A 172 7.38 10.92 2.54
CA ASN A 172 8.63 11.21 3.25
C ASN A 172 9.33 9.90 3.67
N THR A 173 9.50 9.67 4.97
CA THR A 173 10.14 8.47 5.53
C THR A 173 9.14 7.44 6.06
N ALA A 174 7.88 7.49 5.61
CA ALA A 174 6.81 6.60 6.04
C ALA A 174 6.18 5.87 4.84
N LEU A 175 6.26 4.54 4.85
CA LEU A 175 5.63 3.65 3.88
C LEU A 175 4.44 2.97 4.54
N LYS A 176 3.27 3.01 3.91
CA LYS A 176 2.04 2.37 4.37
C LYS A 176 1.47 1.49 3.26
N LEU A 177 1.31 0.20 3.52
CA LEU A 177 0.49 -0.70 2.71
C LEU A 177 -0.84 -0.90 3.45
N ASP A 178 -1.95 -0.51 2.84
CA ASP A 178 -3.30 -0.59 3.40
C ASP A 178 -4.20 -1.38 2.46
N ASP A 179 -4.90 -2.39 2.98
CA ASP A 179 -5.81 -3.23 2.20
C ASP A 179 -7.19 -3.28 2.88
N PRO A 180 -8.13 -2.43 2.42
CA PRO A 180 -9.42 -2.27 3.07
C PRO A 180 -10.31 -3.51 2.98
N VAL A 181 -9.98 -4.51 2.14
CA VAL A 181 -10.80 -5.71 1.98
C VAL A 181 -11.02 -6.45 3.31
N TRP A 182 -10.01 -6.45 4.19
CA TRP A 182 -10.06 -7.13 5.49
C TRP A 182 -10.98 -6.40 6.46
N THR A 183 -10.86 -5.08 6.53
CA THR A 183 -11.73 -4.21 7.32
C THR A 183 -13.18 -4.30 6.85
N GLU A 184 -13.40 -4.29 5.53
CA GLU A 184 -14.73 -4.42 4.92
C GLU A 184 -15.35 -5.79 5.16
N ALA A 185 -14.57 -6.87 5.08
CA ALA A 185 -15.05 -8.21 5.34
C ALA A 185 -15.52 -8.36 6.79
N ARG A 186 -14.77 -7.79 7.76
CA ARG A 186 -15.21 -7.68 9.15
C ARG A 186 -16.51 -6.88 9.28
N ILE A 187 -16.59 -5.69 8.68
CA ILE A 187 -17.80 -4.84 8.75
C ILE A 187 -19.02 -5.59 8.22
N LYS A 188 -18.92 -6.18 7.02
CA LYS A 188 -20.01 -6.98 6.41
C LYS A 188 -20.41 -8.15 7.30
N PHE A 189 -19.45 -8.82 7.92
CA PHE A 189 -19.73 -9.90 8.88
C PHE A 189 -20.53 -9.37 10.08
N MET A 190 -20.14 -8.24 10.66
CA MET A 190 -20.85 -7.64 11.79
C MET A 190 -22.26 -7.18 11.43
N ASP A 191 -22.44 -6.54 10.27
CA ASP A 191 -23.75 -6.12 9.77
C ASP A 191 -24.68 -7.33 9.58
N SER A 192 -24.15 -8.46 9.11
CA SER A 192 -24.92 -9.70 8.97
C SER A 192 -25.43 -10.25 10.31
N LYS A 193 -24.73 -10.00 11.43
CA LYS A 193 -25.15 -10.41 12.77
C LYS A 193 -26.25 -9.50 13.34
N GLN A 194 -26.30 -8.25 12.88
CA GLN A 194 -27.28 -7.25 13.30
C GLN A 194 -28.57 -7.29 12.45
N THR A 195 -28.53 -7.97 11.30
CA THR A 195 -29.71 -8.11 10.44
C THR A 195 -30.82 -8.83 11.20
N ARG A 196 -32.00 -8.20 11.28
CA ARG A 196 -33.23 -8.73 11.90
C ARG A 196 -34.35 -8.64 10.87
N THR A 197 -35.18 -9.67 10.79
CA THR A 197 -36.43 -9.59 10.02
C THR A 197 -37.43 -8.76 10.84
N PRO A 198 -38.00 -7.67 10.29
CA PRO A 198 -39.07 -6.95 10.96
C PRO A 198 -40.22 -7.90 11.33
N GLY A 199 -40.70 -7.83 12.57
CA GLY A 199 -41.79 -8.65 13.07
C GLY A 199 -43.18 -8.02 12.88
N PHE A 200 -43.29 -7.06 11.95
CA PHE A 200 -44.53 -6.39 11.58
C PHE A 200 -44.84 -6.63 10.11
#